data_AF-A0A7V4SX40-F1
#
_entry.id   AF-A0A7V4SX40-F1
#
_cell.length_a   1.000
_cell.length_b   1.000
_cell.length_c   1.000
_cell.angle_alpha   90.00
_cell.angle_beta   90.00
_cell.angle_gamma   90.00
#
_symmetry.space_group_name_H-M   'P 1'
#
loop_
_entity.id
_entity.type
_entity.pdbx_description
1 polymer ?
#
loop_
_entity_poly.entity_id
_entity_poly.type
_entity_poly.pdbx_seq_one_letter_code
_entity_poly.pdbx_strand_id
1 'polypeptide(L)'
;MRLAEIIRNREIAYFFRRKPEIAFELALLYFVLAKRKSLKEEICKACFKVVHWLRKAGVVVPNYIEQLKNGSLLLELEKLLVLNKPRVDVCAD
;
A
#
# COMPACT_ATOMS: atom_id res chain seq x y z
N MET A 1 17.99 2.36 8.43
CA MET A 1 17.31 3.38 7.58
C MET A 1 15.91 3.63 8.15
N ARG A 2 15.44 4.87 8.23
CA ARG A 2 14.09 5.16 8.77
C ARG A 2 13.03 4.77 7.73
N LEU A 3 11.88 4.24 8.16
CA LEU A 3 10.80 3.78 7.25
C LEU A 3 10.37 4.84 6.22
N ALA A 4 10.33 6.12 6.63
CA ALA A 4 10.00 7.23 5.75
C ALA A 4 11.02 7.45 4.61
N GLU A 5 12.30 7.16 4.87
CA GLU A 5 13.37 7.25 3.88
C GLU A 5 13.28 6.11 2.87
N ILE A 6 12.95 4.90 3.34
CA ILE A 6 12.69 3.74 2.48
C ILE A 6 11.51 4.02 1.55
N ILE A 7 10.40 4.56 2.09
CA ILE A 7 9.23 4.97 1.30
C ILE A 7 9.65 5.97 0.22
N ARG A 8 10.37 7.05 0.59
CA ARG A 8 10.81 8.08 -0.35
C ARG A 8 11.67 7.50 -1.48
N ASN A 9 12.64 6.65 -1.15
CA ASN A 9 13.50 6.03 -2.14
C ASN A 9 12.72 5.13 -3.11
N ARG A 10 11.69 4.42 -2.61
CA ARG A 10 10.79 3.63 -3.45
C ARG A 10 9.86 4.47 -4.30
N GLU A 11 9.36 5.60 -3.81
CA GLU A 11 8.57 6.54 -4.61
C GLU A 11 9.40 7.09 -5.78
N ILE A 12 10.66 7.46 -5.52
CA ILE A 12 11.60 7.87 -6.57
C ILE A 12 11.83 6.74 -7.57
N ALA A 13 12.07 5.51 -7.10
CA ALA A 13 12.25 4.36 -7.99
C ALA A 13 11.00 4.10 -8.86
N TYR A 14 9.81 4.24 -8.30
CA TYR A 14 8.56 4.14 -9.06
C TYR A 14 8.41 5.27 -10.07
N PHE A 15 8.77 6.50 -9.72
CA PHE A 15 8.71 7.64 -10.63
C PHE A 15 9.49 7.37 -11.92
N PHE A 16 10.69 6.80 -11.81
CA PHE A 16 11.54 6.48 -12.95
C PHE A 16 11.13 5.20 -13.70
N ARG A 17 10.71 4.15 -12.98
CA ARG A 17 10.50 2.81 -13.58
C ARG A 17 9.04 2.50 -13.90
N ARG A 18 8.09 3.14 -13.20
CA ARG A 18 6.62 2.95 -13.29
C ARG A 18 6.18 1.48 -13.23
N LYS A 19 6.94 0.68 -12.49
CA LYS A 19 6.76 -0.76 -12.37
C LYS A 19 5.65 -1.11 -11.35
N PRO A 20 4.69 -1.98 -11.69
CA PRO A 20 3.63 -2.41 -10.76
C PRO A 20 4.17 -3.01 -9.46
N GLU A 21 5.31 -3.71 -9.53
CA GLU A 21 5.95 -4.35 -8.37
C GLU A 21 6.39 -3.31 -7.35
N ILE A 22 6.94 -2.18 -7.82
CA ILE A 22 7.38 -1.09 -6.95
C ILE A 22 6.17 -0.38 -6.34
N ALA A 23 5.08 -0.23 -7.10
CA ALA A 23 3.82 0.28 -6.54
C ALA A 23 3.28 -0.65 -5.46
N PHE A 24 3.34 -1.97 -5.65
CA PHE A 24 2.90 -2.92 -4.65
C PHE A 24 3.80 -2.89 -3.39
N GLU A 25 5.11 -2.79 -3.55
CA GLU A 25 6.04 -2.58 -2.43
C GLU A 25 5.70 -1.30 -1.65
N LEU A 26 5.38 -0.20 -2.35
CA LEU A 26 4.95 1.04 -1.70
C LEU A 26 3.66 0.85 -0.91
N ALA A 27 2.68 0.10 -1.43
CA ALA A 27 1.48 -0.24 -0.69
C ALA A 27 1.80 -0.98 0.61
N LEU A 28 2.71 -1.96 0.58
CA LEU A 28 3.17 -2.68 1.77
C LEU A 28 3.86 -1.75 2.78
N LEU A 29 4.74 -0.85 2.33
CA LEU A 29 5.45 0.07 3.21
C LEU A 29 4.49 1.06 3.91
N TYR A 30 3.50 1.57 3.19
CA TYR A 30 2.46 2.43 3.78
C TYR A 30 1.54 1.66 4.72
N PHE A 31 1.29 0.38 4.49
CA PHE A 31 0.53 -0.47 5.41
C PHE A 31 1.29 -0.71 6.72
N VAL A 32 2.60 -0.99 6.64
CA VAL A 32 3.48 -1.09 7.81
C VAL A 32 3.53 0.24 8.56
N LEU A 33 3.56 1.37 7.85
CA LEU A 33 3.47 2.70 8.46
C LEU A 33 2.15 2.86 9.22
N ALA A 34 1.01 2.51 8.60
CA ALA A 34 -0.30 2.59 9.22
C ALA A 34 -0.39 1.75 10.50
N LYS A 35 0.15 0.52 10.51
CA LYS A 35 0.19 -0.34 11.71
C LYS A 35 1.06 0.21 12.84
N ARG A 36 2.03 1.09 12.56
CA ARG A 36 2.93 1.69 13.55
C ARG A 36 2.44 3.03 14.11
N LYS A 37 1.36 3.59 13.58
CA LYS A 37 0.81 4.88 14.02
C LYS A 37 -0.26 4.67 15.10
N SER A 38 -0.26 5.58 16.08
CA SER A 38 -1.25 5.60 17.17
C SER A 38 -2.36 6.63 16.93
N LEU A 39 -2.07 7.67 16.13
CA LEU A 39 -3.02 8.74 15.83
C LEU A 39 -3.95 8.33 14.68
N LYS A 40 -5.26 8.43 14.93
CA LYS A 40 -6.32 8.02 14.01
C LYS A 40 -6.19 8.64 12.62
N GLU A 41 -5.85 9.93 12.55
CA GLU A 41 -5.68 10.66 11.29
C GLU A 41 -4.47 10.18 10.49
N GLU A 42 -3.36 9.87 11.16
CA GLU A 42 -2.15 9.36 10.51
C GLU A 42 -2.37 7.95 9.96
N ILE A 43 -3.12 7.12 10.68
CA ILE A 43 -3.55 5.80 10.19
C ILE A 43 -4.38 5.96 8.92
N CYS A 44 -5.41 6.82 8.91
CA CYS A 44 -6.24 7.05 7.72
C CYS A 44 -5.41 7.54 6.53
N LYS A 45 -4.53 8.52 6.73
CA LYS A 45 -3.64 9.04 5.68
C LYS A 45 -2.76 7.94 5.10
N ALA A 46 -2.18 7.08 5.95
CA ALA A 46 -1.38 5.95 5.50
C ALA A 46 -2.23 4.92 4.74
N CYS A 47 -3.43 4.58 5.22
CA CYS A 47 -4.35 3.66 4.54
C CYS A 47 -4.78 4.17 3.15
N PHE A 48 -5.06 5.47 2.98
CA PHE A 48 -5.35 6.03 1.67
C PHE A 48 -4.16 5.90 0.70
N LYS A 49 -2.93 6.03 1.21
CA LYS A 49 -1.72 5.76 0.43
C LYS A 49 -1.61 4.28 0.04
N VAL A 50 -1.96 3.35 0.93
CA VAL A 50 -2.03 1.92 0.57
C VAL A 50 -2.99 1.71 -0.62
N VAL A 51 -4.22 2.23 -0.53
CA VAL A 51 -5.22 2.12 -1.61
C VAL A 51 -4.70 2.71 -2.92
N HIS A 52 -4.11 3.91 -2.85
CA HIS A 52 -3.52 4.56 -4.02
C HIS A 52 -2.48 3.68 -4.71
N TRP A 53 -1.55 3.12 -3.95
CA TRP A 53 -0.46 2.30 -4.46
C TRP A 53 -0.93 0.93 -4.95
N LEU A 54 -1.91 0.31 -4.29
CA LEU A 54 -2.56 -0.91 -4.77
C LEU A 54 -3.21 -0.70 -6.15
N ARG A 55 -3.96 0.39 -6.34
CA ARG A 55 -4.54 0.74 -7.64
C ARG A 55 -3.46 0.96 -8.71
N LYS A 56 -2.36 1.62 -8.35
CA LYS A 56 -1.20 1.81 -9.26
C LYS A 56 -0.49 0.50 -9.59
N ALA A 57 -0.53 -0.49 -8.71
CA ALA A 57 -0.04 -1.84 -8.96
C ALA A 57 -1.01 -2.71 -9.80
N GLY A 58 -2.15 -2.16 -10.25
CA GLY A 58 -3.15 -2.91 -11.01
C GLY A 58 -4.08 -3.76 -10.14
N VAL A 59 -4.05 -3.61 -8.82
CA VAL A 59 -4.96 -4.31 -7.91
C VAL A 59 -6.33 -3.61 -7.91
N VAL A 60 -7.39 -4.39 -8.11
CA VAL A 60 -8.76 -3.91 -7.99
C VAL A 60 -9.09 -3.73 -6.51
N VAL A 61 -9.24 -2.47 -6.09
CA VAL A 61 -9.62 -2.11 -4.72
C VAL A 61 -11.10 -1.69 -4.72
N PRO A 62 -11.98 -2.39 -3.98
CA PRO A 62 -13.38 -2.02 -3.89
C PRO A 62 -13.60 -0.59 -3.35
N ASN A 63 -14.56 0.14 -3.93
CA ASN A 63 -14.82 1.53 -3.57
C ASN A 63 -15.33 1.70 -2.12
N TYR A 64 -15.96 0.67 -1.54
CA TYR A 64 -16.44 0.72 -0.16
C TYR A 64 -15.31 0.78 0.87
N ILE A 65 -14.08 0.40 0.51
CA ILE A 65 -12.95 0.34 1.45
C ILE A 65 -12.66 1.72 2.04
N GLU A 66 -12.77 2.78 1.23
CA GLU A 66 -12.54 4.15 1.70
C GLU A 66 -13.60 4.64 2.71
N GLN A 67 -14.73 3.94 2.82
CA GLN A 67 -15.83 4.23 3.75
C GLN A 67 -15.71 3.44 5.07
N LEU A 68 -14.77 2.50 5.17
CA LEU A 68 -14.59 1.66 6.36
C LEU A 68 -13.96 2.43 7.52
N LYS A 69 -14.36 2.08 8.74
CA LYS A 69 -13.72 2.56 9.97
C LYS A 69 -12.33 1.91 10.13
N ASN A 70 -11.40 2.64 10.72
CA ASN A 70 -9.96 2.31 10.79
C ASN A 70 -9.61 0.84 11.07
N GLY A 71 -10.26 0.21 12.06
CA GLY A 71 -9.98 -1.19 12.41
C GLY A 71 -10.35 -2.18 11.28
N SER A 72 -11.54 -2.02 10.71
CA SER A 72 -11.99 -2.80 9.56
C SER A 72 -11.21 -2.46 8.29
N LEU A 73 -10.81 -1.20 8.12
CA LEU A 73 -10.02 -0.73 6.99
C LEU A 73 -8.66 -1.43 6.92
N LEU A 74 -7.92 -1.49 8.04
CA LEU A 74 -6.62 -2.17 8.07
C LEU A 74 -6.76 -3.66 7.74
N LEU A 75 -7.79 -4.31 8.26
CA LEU A 75 -8.01 -5.74 8.06
C LEU A 75 -8.36 -6.06 6.60
N GLU A 76 -9.19 -5.24 5.95
CA GLU A 76 -9.50 -5.38 4.51
C GLU A 76 -8.29 -5.08 3.62
N LEU A 77 -7.49 -4.07 3.95
CA LEU A 77 -6.24 -3.78 3.23
C LEU A 77 -5.22 -4.92 3.38
N GLU A 78 -5.14 -5.54 4.55
CA GLU A 78 -4.28 -6.72 4.79
C GLU A 78 -4.69 -7.89 3.90
N LYS A 79 -5.98 -8.18 3.80
CA LYS A 79 -6.50 -9.22 2.90
C LYS A 79 -6.11 -8.94 1.45
N LEU A 80 -6.30 -7.70 0.98
CA LEU A 80 -5.94 -7.32 -0.40
C LEU A 80 -4.44 -7.49 -0.67
N LEU A 81 -3.59 -7.12 0.30
CA LEU A 81 -2.14 -7.29 0.17
C LEU A 81 -1.76 -8.78 0.14
N VAL A 82 -2.33 -9.61 1.02
CA VAL A 82 -2.00 -11.05 1.05
C VAL A 82 -2.48 -11.77 -0.21
N LEU A 83 -3.71 -11.49 -0.67
CA LEU A 83 -4.29 -12.13 -1.85
C LEU A 83 -3.58 -11.77 -3.16
N ASN A 84 -3.03 -10.55 -3.24
CA ASN A 84 -2.37 -10.07 -4.45
C ASN A 84 -0.84 -10.19 -4.41
N LYS A 85 -0.24 -10.58 -3.27
CA LYS A 85 1.20 -10.86 -3.15
C LYS A 85 1.73 -11.80 -4.24
N PRO A 86 1.12 -12.99 -4.51
CA PRO A 86 1.63 -13.88 -5.54
C PRO A 86 1.43 -13.37 -6.98
N ARG A 87 0.54 -12.39 -7.22
CA ARG A 87 0.32 -11.84 -8.58
C ARG A 87 1.44 -10.92 -9.05
N VAL A 88 2.21 -10.38 -8.11
CA VAL A 88 3.32 -9.46 -8.40
C VAL A 88 4.62 -10.23 -8.66
N ASP A 89 4.78 -11.42 -8.08
CA ASP A 89 5.92 -12.30 -8.35
C ASP A 89 5.86 -13.00 -9.73
N VAL A 90 4.69 -13.05 -10.37
CA VAL A 90 4.46 -13.85 -11.60
C VAL A 90 4.52 -13.00 -12.89
N CYS A 91 4.52 -11.66 -12.81
CA CYS A 91 4.60 -10.78 -13.99
C CYS A 91 6.01 -10.28 -14.32
N ALA A 92 7.05 -10.94 -13.81
CA ALA A 92 8.46 -10.56 -14.02
C ALA A 92 9.15 -11.30 -15.19
N ASP A 93 8.39 -11.74 -16.19
CA ASP A 93 8.89 -12.30 -17.47
C ASP A 93 8.82 -11.26 -18.60
#